data_AF-F8VZ98-F1
#
_entry.id   AF-F8VZ98-F1
#
_cell.length_a   1.000
_cell.length_b   1.000
_cell.length_c   1.000
_cell.angle_alpha   90.00
_cell.angle_beta   90.00
_cell.angle_gamma   90.00
#
_symmetry.space_group_name_H-M   'P 1'
#
loop_
_entity.id
_entity.type
_entity.pdbx_description
1 polymer ?
#
loop_
_entity_poly.entity_id
_entity_poly.type
_entity_poly.pdbx_seq_one_letter_code
_entity_poly.pdbx_strand_id
1 'polypeptide(L)'
;MILSPPQPCGTFPECGFYGMYDKILLFRHDPTSENILQLVKAASDIQEGDLIEVVLSASATFEDFQIRPHALFVHSYRAPAFCDHCGEMLWGLVRQGLKCEGCGLNYHKRCAFKIPN
;
A
#
# COMPACT_ATOMS: atom_id res chain seq x y z
N MET A 1 -31.90 9.60 -0.71
CA MET A 1 -30.41 9.60 -0.72
C MET A 1 -29.96 8.18 -0.47
N ILE A 2 -29.74 7.42 -1.54
CA ILE A 2 -29.24 6.05 -1.43
C ILE A 2 -27.73 6.19 -1.30
N LEU A 3 -27.20 5.92 -0.10
CA LEU A 3 -25.76 5.80 0.12
C LEU A 3 -25.30 4.59 -0.69
N SER A 4 -24.54 4.82 -1.76
CA SER A 4 -23.80 3.75 -2.42
C SER A 4 -22.95 3.05 -1.35
N PRO A 5 -22.90 1.70 -1.32
CA PRO A 5 -22.04 1.00 -0.37
C PRO A 5 -20.60 1.49 -0.54
N PRO A 6 -19.82 1.64 0.55
CA PRO A 6 -18.41 1.96 0.44
C PRO A 6 -17.77 0.92 -0.48
N GLN A 7 -17.16 1.37 -1.57
CA GLN A 7 -16.34 0.47 -2.38
C GLN A 7 -15.31 -0.13 -1.42
N PRO A 8 -15.09 -1.45 -1.43
CA PRO A 8 -14.10 -2.07 -0.56
C PRO A 8 -12.75 -1.42 -0.84
N CYS A 9 -12.31 -0.57 0.08
CA CYS A 9 -10.93 -0.14 0.16
C CYS A 9 -10.16 -1.40 0.52
N GLY A 10 -9.43 -1.99 -0.43
CA GLY A 10 -8.64 -3.17 -0.10
C GLY A 10 -8.48 -4.25 -1.16
N THR A 11 -8.54 -3.94 -2.46
CA THR A 11 -7.48 -4.57 -3.26
C THR A 11 -6.22 -3.88 -2.78
N PHE A 12 -5.41 -4.58 -1.97
CA PHE A 12 -4.01 -4.17 -1.80
C PHE A 12 -3.55 -3.79 -3.20
N PRO A 13 -3.06 -2.55 -3.43
CA PRO A 13 -2.36 -2.31 -4.67
C PRO A 13 -1.35 -3.46 -4.74
N GLU A 14 -1.16 -4.05 -5.90
CA GLU A 14 0.08 -4.75 -6.14
C GLU A 14 1.18 -3.67 -6.14
N CYS A 15 1.42 -3.01 -5.00
CA CYS A 15 2.60 -2.25 -4.67
C CYS A 15 3.65 -3.34 -4.62
N GLY A 16 4.20 -3.61 -5.80
CA GLY A 16 5.09 -4.72 -6.03
C GLY A 16 6.36 -4.50 -5.24
N PHE A 17 6.42 -5.10 -4.06
CA PHE A 17 7.63 -5.64 -3.47
C PHE A 17 8.17 -6.78 -4.35
N TYR A 18 8.25 -6.58 -5.68
CA TYR A 18 8.77 -7.56 -6.61
C TYR A 18 10.23 -7.81 -6.22
N GLY A 19 10.53 -9.03 -5.75
CA GLY A 19 11.87 -9.41 -5.32
C GLY A 19 12.33 -8.82 -3.98
N MET A 20 11.41 -8.33 -3.14
CA MET A 20 11.73 -7.94 -1.74
C MET A 20 11.25 -8.96 -0.70
N TYR A 21 10.25 -9.79 -1.02
CA TYR A 21 9.69 -10.75 -0.06
C TYR A 21 10.69 -11.81 0.40
N ASP A 22 11.71 -12.11 -0.41
CA ASP A 22 12.85 -12.97 -0.10
C ASP A 22 13.99 -12.23 0.62
N LYS A 23 13.92 -10.90 0.68
CA LYS A 23 14.90 -10.01 1.32
C LYS A 23 14.44 -9.50 2.68
N ILE A 24 13.14 -9.65 2.99
CA ILE A 24 12.58 -9.39 4.31
C ILE A 24 12.79 -10.64 5.17
N LEU A 25 13.62 -10.52 6.19
CA LEU A 25 13.89 -11.58 7.16
C LEU A 25 13.17 -11.25 8.47
N LEU A 26 12.56 -12.27 9.07
CA LEU A 26 11.86 -12.14 10.34
C LEU A 26 12.68 -12.84 11.43
N PHE A 27 12.98 -12.12 12.51
CA PHE A 27 13.70 -12.67 13.65
C PHE A 27 12.85 -12.59 14.91
N ARG A 28 12.69 -13.72 15.58
CA ARG A 28 12.05 -13.83 16.89
C ARG A 28 13.09 -13.62 17.98
N HIS A 29 12.77 -12.79 18.97
CA HIS A 29 13.62 -12.63 20.15
C HIS A 29 13.44 -13.82 21.10
N ASP A 30 14.53 -14.37 21.62
CA ASP A 30 14.45 -15.40 22.65
C ASP A 30 14.00 -14.78 23.99
N PRO A 31 12.85 -15.16 24.57
CA PRO A 31 12.36 -14.56 25.80
C PRO A 31 13.25 -14.85 27.02
N THR A 32 14.16 -15.82 26.92
CA THR A 32 15.10 -16.18 27.99
C THR A 32 16.44 -15.44 27.88
N SER A 33 16.68 -14.71 26.79
CA SER A 33 17.93 -14.02 26.54
C SER A 33 17.73 -12.78 25.65
N GLU A 34 18.09 -11.60 26.17
CA GLU A 34 17.95 -10.31 25.46
C GLU A 34 18.74 -10.19 24.16
N ASN A 35 19.79 -11.00 23.98
CA ASN A 35 20.74 -10.84 22.86
C ASN A 35 20.67 -11.98 21.82
N ILE A 36 19.63 -12.81 21.85
CA ILE A 36 19.49 -13.93 20.90
C ILE A 36 18.29 -13.69 19.98
N LEU A 37 18.59 -13.67 18.68
CA LEU A 37 17.62 -13.57 17.59
C LEU A 37 17.55 -14.91 16.85
N GLN A 38 16.32 -15.40 16.66
CA GLN A 38 16.03 -16.66 15.99
C GLN A 38 15.32 -16.38 14.66
N LEU A 39 15.91 -16.81 13.54
CA LEU A 39 15.28 -16.66 12.23
C LEU A 39 13.98 -17.48 12.17
N VAL A 40 12.87 -16.82 11.86
CA VAL A 40 11.57 -17.45 11.60
C VAL A 40 11.60 -18.09 10.23
N LYS A 41 11.42 -19.41 10.17
CA LYS A 41 11.42 -20.18 8.91
C LYS A 41 10.02 -20.59 8.49
N ALA A 42 9.11 -20.70 9.45
CA ALA A 42 7.72 -21.05 9.23
C ALA A 42 6.79 -20.24 10.14
N ALA A 43 5.54 -20.09 9.73
CA ALA A 43 4.52 -19.40 10.55
C ALA A 43 4.30 -20.08 11.92
N SER A 44 4.60 -21.37 12.04
CA SER A 44 4.54 -22.13 13.30
C SER A 44 5.57 -21.69 14.34
N ASP A 45 6.62 -20.99 13.93
CA ASP A 45 7.67 -20.49 14.82
C ASP A 45 7.24 -19.22 15.56
N ILE A 46 6.08 -18.65 15.20
CA ILE A 46 5.51 -17.44 15.79
C ILE A 46 4.38 -17.83 16.74
N GLN A 47 4.44 -17.33 17.96
CA GLN A 47 3.45 -17.51 19.02
C GLN A 47 2.89 -16.17 19.48
N GLU A 48 1.75 -16.21 20.17
CA GLU A 48 1.18 -15.02 20.79
C GLU A 48 2.15 -14.45 21.84
N GLY A 49 2.45 -13.16 21.74
CA GLY A 49 3.37 -12.45 22.63
C GLY A 49 4.84 -12.46 22.20
N ASP A 50 5.20 -13.12 21.08
CA ASP A 50 6.54 -13.03 20.54
C ASP A 50 6.87 -11.61 20.03
N LEU A 51 8.08 -11.14 20.35
CA LEU A 51 8.65 -9.95 19.73
C LEU A 51 9.33 -10.36 18.42
N ILE A 52 8.80 -9.88 17.30
CA ILE A 52 9.34 -10.10 15.96
C ILE A 52 10.02 -8.83 15.46
N GLU A 53 11.29 -8.96 15.10
CA GLU A 53 12.07 -7.94 14.43
C GLU A 53 12.10 -8.21 12.92
N VAL A 54 11.81 -7.18 12.14
CA VAL A 54 11.83 -7.24 10.68
C VAL A 54 13.15 -6.64 10.21
N VAL A 55 14.00 -7.47 9.61
CA VAL A 55 15.32 -7.08 9.12
C VAL A 55 15.34 -7.16 7.60
N LEU A 56 15.84 -6.11 6.97
CA LEU A 56 16.10 -6.12 5.53
C LEU A 56 17.50 -6.70 5.28
N SER A 57 17.57 -7.73 4.44
CA SER A 57 18.83 -8.33 4.00
C SER A 57 19.73 -7.29 3.34
N ALA A 58 21.05 -7.40 3.55
CA ALA A 58 22.04 -6.57 2.86
C ALA A 58 22.02 -6.71 1.33
N SER A 59 21.33 -7.74 0.81
CA SER A 59 21.06 -7.91 -0.62
C SER A 59 19.89 -7.06 -1.15
N ALA A 60 19.18 -6.33 -0.28
CA ALA A 60 18.18 -5.34 -0.70
C ALA A 60 18.89 -4.09 -1.24
N THR A 61 18.73 -3.86 -2.53
CA THR A 61 19.26 -2.72 -3.27
C THR A 61 18.16 -1.70 -3.53
N PHE A 62 18.52 -0.45 -3.83
CA PHE A 62 17.56 0.60 -4.21
C PHE A 62 16.70 0.22 -5.42
N GLU A 63 17.18 -0.67 -6.30
CA GLU A 63 16.43 -1.18 -7.44
C GLU A 63 15.27 -2.10 -7.03
N ASP A 64 15.35 -2.70 -5.83
CA ASP A 64 14.27 -3.51 -5.26
C ASP A 64 13.16 -2.65 -4.65
N PHE A 65 13.45 -1.38 -4.35
CA PHE A 65 12.49 -0.40 -3.86
C PHE A 65 11.89 0.41 -5.01
N GLN A 66 11.36 -0.29 -6.02
CA GLN A 66 10.56 0.37 -7.05
C GLN A 66 9.14 0.61 -6.54
N ILE A 67 8.94 1.78 -5.91
CA ILE A 67 7.59 2.29 -5.71
C ILE A 67 7.02 2.54 -7.11
N ARG A 68 5.97 1.80 -7.47
CA ARG A 68 5.32 1.99 -8.76
C ARG A 68 4.56 3.32 -8.70
N PRO A 69 4.93 4.31 -9.51
CA PRO A 69 4.23 5.59 -9.54
C PRO A 69 2.77 5.38 -9.92
N HIS A 70 1.89 6.27 -9.43
CA HIS A 70 0.47 6.18 -9.74
C HIS A 70 0.22 6.32 -11.25
N ALA A 71 -0.25 5.25 -11.88
CA ALA A 71 -0.70 5.26 -13.27
C ALA A 71 -2.09 5.91 -13.37
N LEU A 72 -2.11 7.25 -13.43
CA LEU A 72 -3.34 8.05 -13.44
C LEU A 72 -3.91 8.23 -14.84
N PHE A 73 -5.21 7.99 -15.01
CA PHE A 73 -5.95 8.26 -16.24
C PHE A 73 -7.22 9.08 -15.97
N VAL A 74 -7.66 9.86 -16.96
CA VAL A 74 -8.89 10.66 -16.86
C VAL A 74 -10.11 9.75 -16.82
N HIS A 75 -10.95 9.92 -15.80
CA HIS A 75 -12.11 9.08 -15.57
C HIS A 75 -13.40 9.91 -15.44
N SER A 76 -14.49 9.40 -16.03
CA SER A 76 -15.84 9.95 -15.89
C SER A 76 -16.64 9.11 -14.90
N TYR A 77 -17.02 9.70 -13.76
CA TYR A 77 -17.73 9.02 -12.70
C TYR A 77 -19.24 9.05 -12.94
N ARG A 78 -19.91 7.91 -12.71
CA ARG A 78 -21.36 7.75 -12.87
C ARG A 78 -22.15 8.08 -11.59
N ALA A 79 -21.46 8.27 -10.47
CA ALA A 79 -21.99 8.65 -9.17
C ALA A 79 -21.05 9.68 -8.53
N PRO A 80 -21.51 10.46 -7.51
CA PRO A 80 -20.63 11.37 -6.78
C PRO A 80 -19.40 10.64 -6.26
N ALA A 81 -18.21 11.18 -6.58
CA ALA A 81 -16.92 10.64 -6.19
C ALA A 81 -16.10 11.74 -5.52
N PHE A 82 -15.20 11.37 -4.61
CA PHE A 82 -14.41 12.29 -3.81
C PHE A 82 -12.92 12.05 -4.06
N CYS A 83 -12.14 13.11 -3.92
CA CYS A 83 -10.69 13.04 -4.05
C CYS A 83 -10.10 12.39 -2.80
N ASP A 84 -9.37 11.29 -2.97
CA ASP A 84 -8.71 10.55 -1.88
C ASP A 84 -7.52 11.31 -1.26
N HIS A 85 -7.11 12.43 -1.86
CA HIS A 85 -6.07 13.30 -1.30
C HIS A 85 -6.62 14.46 -0.47
N CYS A 86 -7.67 15.16 -0.93
CA CYS A 86 -8.18 16.37 -0.24
C CYS A 86 -9.58 16.19 0.36
N GLY A 87 -10.23 15.04 0.17
CA GLY A 87 -11.58 14.74 0.67
C GLY A 87 -12.72 15.47 -0.04
N GLU A 88 -12.43 16.41 -0.94
CA GLU A 88 -13.46 17.20 -1.65
C GLU A 88 -14.02 16.45 -2.87
N MET A 89 -15.27 16.77 -3.23
CA MET A 89 -15.97 16.13 -4.35
C MET A 89 -15.29 16.43 -5.71
N LEU A 90 -15.30 15.43 -6.60
CA LEU A 90 -14.92 15.56 -8.01
C LEU A 90 -16.10 16.14 -8.79
N TRP A 91 -16.10 17.46 -9.01
CA TRP A 91 -17.19 18.16 -9.67
C TRP A 91 -17.15 18.05 -11.20
N GLY A 92 -18.33 18.05 -11.84
CA GLY A 92 -18.51 18.12 -13.29
C GLY A 92 -19.39 17.00 -13.87
N LEU A 93 -19.83 17.17 -15.11
CA LEU A 93 -20.66 16.20 -15.81
C LEU A 93 -19.87 15.00 -16.36
N VAL A 94 -18.65 15.25 -16.81
CA VAL A 94 -17.74 14.23 -17.38
C VAL A 94 -16.30 14.57 -17.02
N ARG A 95 -15.41 13.57 -17.03
CA ARG A 95 -13.96 13.75 -16.81
C ARG A 95 -13.64 14.53 -15.53
N GLN A 96 -14.39 14.27 -14.46
CA GLN A 96 -14.34 15.03 -13.21
C GLN A 96 -13.00 14.91 -12.49
N GLY A 97 -12.28 13.80 -12.70
CA GLY A 97 -11.01 13.56 -12.05
C GLY A 97 -10.16 12.51 -12.76
N LEU A 98 -9.13 12.09 -12.05
CA LEU A 98 -8.20 11.03 -12.42
C LEU A 98 -8.49 9.81 -11.55
N LYS A 99 -8.26 8.62 -12.10
CA LYS A 99 -8.28 7.35 -11.35
C LYS A 99 -6.94 6.66 -11.55
N CYS A 100 -6.38 6.10 -10.49
CA CYS A 100 -5.18 5.28 -10.58
C CYS A 100 -5.55 3.85 -10.98
N GLU A 101 -4.90 3.30 -12.00
CA GLU A 101 -5.06 1.90 -12.38
C GLU A 101 -4.53 0.94 -11.30
N GLY A 102 -3.45 1.32 -10.61
CA GLY A 102 -2.78 0.46 -9.64
C GLY A 102 -3.46 0.37 -8.27
N CYS A 103 -3.86 1.51 -7.68
CA CYS A 103 -4.46 1.54 -6.34
C CYS A 103 -5.98 1.78 -6.35
N GLY A 104 -6.58 2.07 -7.51
CA GLY A 104 -8.02 2.33 -7.63
C GLY A 104 -8.50 3.67 -7.06
N LEU A 105 -7.62 4.46 -6.43
CA LEU A 105 -7.94 5.76 -5.83
C LEU A 105 -8.20 6.85 -6.87
N ASN A 106 -8.93 7.88 -6.45
CA ASN A 106 -9.50 8.94 -7.27
C ASN A 106 -8.94 10.30 -6.85
N TYR A 107 -8.55 11.13 -7.81
CA TYR A 107 -7.87 12.39 -7.54
C TYR A 107 -8.36 13.53 -8.43
N HIS A 108 -8.36 14.78 -7.92
CA HIS A 108 -8.44 15.94 -8.81
C HIS A 108 -7.15 16.05 -9.64
N LYS A 109 -7.25 16.69 -10.81
CA LYS A 109 -6.08 17.08 -11.61
C LYS A 109 -5.06 17.90 -10.81
N ARG A 110 -5.53 18.81 -9.94
CA ARG A 110 -4.68 19.63 -9.05
C ARG A 110 -4.05 18.84 -7.89
N CYS A 111 -4.63 17.70 -7.52
CA CYS A 111 -4.17 16.87 -6.41
C CYS A 111 -3.17 15.82 -6.87
N ALA A 112 -3.22 15.41 -8.15
CA ALA A 112 -2.32 14.42 -8.73
C ALA A 112 -0.83 14.76 -8.61
N PHE A 113 -0.46 16.04 -8.52
CA PHE A 113 0.94 16.46 -8.33
C PHE A 113 1.39 16.45 -6.86
N LYS A 114 0.47 16.21 -5.93
CA LYS A 114 0.72 16.24 -4.47
C LYS A 114 0.71 14.84 -3.85
N ILE A 115 0.39 13.82 -4.62
CA ILE A 115 0.42 12.44 -4.14
C ILE A 115 1.86 11.90 -4.25
N PRO A 116 2.34 11.15 -3.25
CA PRO A 116 3.62 10.46 -3.36
C PRO A 116 3.53 9.41 -4.48
N ASN A 117 4.60 9.31 -5.27
CA ASN A 117 4.76 8.30 -6.33
C ASN A 117 5.80 7.27 -5.92
#